data_AF-A0AAD1UNB8-F1
#
_entry.id   AF-A0AAD1UNB8-F1
#
_cell.length_a   1.000
_cell.length_b   1.000
_cell.length_c   1.000
_cell.angle_alpha   90.00
_cell.angle_beta   90.00
_cell.angle_gamma   90.00
#
_symmetry.space_group_name_H-M   'P 1'
#
loop_
_entity.id
_entity.type
_entity.pdbx_description
1 polymer ?
#
loop_
_entity_poly.entity_id
_entity_poly.type
_entity_poly.pdbx_seq_one_letter_code
_entity_poly.pdbx_strand_id
1 'polypeptide(L)'
;MFTRLSYRILAPSVRALRTNLISKQSSLCPWLTKRHFSGQISPYSRELNTCSSFGYEEYDNALYKVISDHKAGNNVDKAEIQQVFNHGKRLIMNGTFLWNKPSNCNVPTMINLLYLCNAYTKDFELMTQISLHVFEAMNVMTLKQIASVCRIMLTQQDLFFRKKFRNKLTQKVLHTDIKSIDASRKPTDYDLTFEEAVNVMRAFRNVIHDYQIWLKVDLLIKNAFMTDPNVKNMSKDDLMDTINTLAYKEVQNIDTWQFLTTHLVECMMADTLNLHDLMSACISIKSVSVKSPELYEMLVGYFSYKEYTVEDLLKYKNTARIIKFFNSIGTMHGSCNNEYFLTVMRDYISHSINDFDRFQVKISMDLFKFFVHFEDEHLKNILAERWTELY
;
A
#
# COMPACT_ATOMS: atom_id res chain seq x y z
N MET A 1 11.96 23.74 -12.23
CA MET A 1 12.18 24.77 -11.20
C MET A 1 11.61 24.23 -9.89
N PHE A 2 12.45 23.77 -8.96
CA PHE A 2 11.97 23.02 -7.78
C PHE A 2 11.73 23.95 -6.58
N THR A 3 10.46 24.20 -6.26
CA THR A 3 10.06 24.81 -4.99
C THR A 3 10.24 23.79 -3.86
N ARG A 4 11.18 24.03 -2.94
CA ARG A 4 11.39 23.16 -1.77
C ARG A 4 10.14 23.15 -0.89
N LEU A 5 9.66 21.96 -0.52
CA LEU A 5 8.63 21.80 0.51
C LEU A 5 9.22 22.10 1.88
N SER A 6 8.75 23.16 2.53
CA SER A 6 9.21 23.56 3.86
C SER A 6 8.15 24.30 4.66
N TYR A 7 8.07 23.99 5.96
CA TYR A 7 7.36 24.74 7.02
C TYR A 7 5.82 24.75 7.06
N ARG A 8 5.08 23.88 6.33
CA ARG A 8 3.60 23.81 6.42
C ARG A 8 2.95 22.41 6.48
N ILE A 9 3.70 21.35 6.79
CA ILE A 9 3.17 19.95 6.78
C ILE A 9 2.49 19.55 8.10
N LEU A 10 2.45 20.42 9.12
CA LEU A 10 1.80 20.14 10.40
C LEU A 10 0.53 20.96 10.63
N ALA A 11 -0.61 20.29 10.59
CA ALA A 11 -1.85 20.77 11.19
C ALA A 11 -1.78 20.76 12.74
N PRO A 12 -2.69 21.46 13.44
CA PRO A 12 -2.75 21.45 14.92
C PRO A 12 -2.88 20.04 15.54
N SER A 13 -3.39 19.06 14.80
CA SER A 13 -3.52 17.66 15.22
C SER A 13 -2.20 17.07 15.73
N VAL A 14 -1.11 17.21 14.97
CA VAL A 14 0.19 16.59 15.36
C VAL A 14 0.77 17.23 16.63
N ARG A 15 0.54 18.54 16.84
CA ARG A 15 0.93 19.20 18.09
C ARG A 15 0.11 18.69 19.28
N ALA A 16 -1.18 18.43 19.10
CA ALA A 16 -2.02 17.83 20.15
C ALA A 16 -1.64 16.37 20.44
N LEU A 17 -1.24 15.60 19.41
CA LEU A 17 -0.78 14.23 19.56
C LEU A 17 0.57 14.14 20.30
N ARG A 18 1.50 15.08 20.10
CA ARG A 18 2.76 15.18 20.88
C ARG A 18 2.48 15.29 22.38
N THR A 19 1.48 16.08 22.79
CA THR A 19 1.06 16.20 24.20
C THR A 19 0.55 14.88 24.77
N ASN A 20 -0.18 14.10 23.97
CA ASN A 20 -0.71 12.79 24.37
C ASN A 20 0.35 11.68 24.41
N LEU A 21 1.45 11.81 23.65
CA LEU A 21 2.60 10.92 23.75
C LEU A 21 3.38 11.12 25.05
N ILE A 22 3.47 12.37 25.53
CA ILE A 22 4.11 12.71 26.81
C ILE A 22 3.22 12.30 28.01
N SER A 23 1.89 12.47 27.93
CA SER A 23 0.99 12.13 29.04
C SER A 23 0.71 10.63 29.21
N LYS A 24 1.02 9.79 28.21
CA LYS A 24 0.79 8.34 28.26
C LYS A 24 1.70 7.54 29.22
N GLN A 25 2.64 8.19 29.92
CA GLN A 25 3.48 7.51 30.93
C GLN A 25 2.73 7.08 32.20
N SER A 26 1.44 7.40 32.36
CA SER A 26 0.69 7.09 33.61
C SER A 26 -0.76 6.62 33.39
N SER A 27 -0.95 5.37 32.92
CA SER A 27 -1.97 4.42 33.43
C SER A 27 -2.02 3.12 32.60
N LEU A 28 -2.26 1.99 33.27
CA LEU A 28 -2.47 0.67 32.66
C LEU A 28 -3.97 0.31 32.56
N CYS A 29 -4.32 -0.56 31.60
CA CYS A 29 -5.67 -1.08 31.41
C CYS A 29 -6.17 -1.88 32.64
N PRO A 30 -7.51 -2.04 32.80
CA PRO A 30 -8.11 -3.29 32.32
C PRO A 30 -9.59 -3.20 31.85
N TRP A 31 -10.01 -4.08 30.91
CA TRP A 31 -10.98 -5.19 31.15
C TRP A 31 -11.39 -5.94 29.86
N LEU A 32 -12.02 -7.12 30.03
CA LEU A 32 -12.24 -8.14 29.00
C LEU A 32 -13.59 -8.86 29.22
N THR A 33 -14.48 -8.95 28.20
CA THR A 33 -15.60 -9.92 28.08
C THR A 33 -16.15 -9.87 26.63
N LYS A 34 -16.39 -10.97 25.88
CA LYS A 34 -17.35 -12.11 26.03
C LYS A 34 -18.83 -11.66 26.03
N ARG A 35 -19.79 -12.31 25.36
CA ARG A 35 -19.84 -13.60 24.58
C ARG A 35 -20.22 -13.31 23.09
N HIS A 36 -20.93 -14.08 22.25
CA HIS A 36 -21.65 -15.38 22.29
C HIS A 36 -21.60 -16.07 20.89
N PHE A 37 -22.33 -17.18 20.70
CA PHE A 37 -22.34 -18.03 19.49
C PHE A 37 -23.70 -18.78 19.37
N SER A 38 -24.31 -18.81 18.18
CA SER A 38 -25.43 -19.68 17.71
C SER A 38 -26.01 -19.08 16.41
N GLY A 39 -26.36 -19.77 15.32
CA GLY A 39 -26.35 -21.18 14.88
C GLY A 39 -26.90 -21.22 13.42
N GLN A 40 -27.20 -22.32 12.71
CA GLN A 40 -27.13 -23.77 12.97
C GLN A 40 -26.64 -24.48 11.68
N ILE A 41 -27.25 -25.59 11.22
CA ILE A 41 -26.93 -26.30 9.95
C ILE A 41 -28.24 -26.68 9.21
N SER A 42 -28.14 -26.75 7.87
CA SER A 42 -29.07 -27.23 6.82
C SER A 42 -30.06 -28.36 7.18
N PRO A 43 -31.14 -28.55 6.39
CA PRO A 43 -31.07 -29.67 5.43
C PRO A 43 -31.79 -29.50 4.06
N TYR A 44 -31.41 -30.39 3.14
CA TYR A 44 -32.07 -30.87 1.90
C TYR A 44 -32.09 -30.05 0.59
N SER A 45 -31.26 -30.58 -0.33
CA SER A 45 -31.24 -30.47 -1.79
C SER A 45 -32.54 -30.81 -2.53
N ARG A 46 -32.65 -30.36 -3.79
CA ARG A 46 -33.27 -31.11 -4.90
C ARG A 46 -32.59 -30.87 -6.25
N GLU A 47 -32.67 -31.89 -7.10
CA GLU A 47 -32.64 -31.85 -8.58
C GLU A 47 -31.43 -31.23 -9.31
N LEU A 48 -30.33 -31.98 -9.31
CA LEU A 48 -29.48 -32.10 -10.50
C LEU A 48 -30.26 -32.80 -11.63
N ASN A 49 -30.93 -32.08 -12.55
CA ASN A 49 -31.23 -32.53 -13.94
C ASN A 49 -32.00 -31.53 -14.85
N THR A 50 -31.56 -30.27 -15.00
CA THR A 50 -32.13 -29.30 -15.97
C THR A 50 -31.07 -28.51 -16.75
N CYS A 51 -30.03 -29.20 -17.25
CA CYS A 51 -28.94 -28.58 -18.02
C CYS A 51 -29.32 -28.21 -19.48
N SER A 52 -30.40 -27.46 -19.67
CA SER A 52 -30.86 -26.97 -20.98
C SER A 52 -31.51 -25.58 -20.97
N SER A 53 -31.76 -24.97 -19.82
CA SER A 53 -32.48 -23.69 -19.72
C SER A 53 -31.92 -22.72 -18.66
N PHE A 54 -30.63 -22.81 -18.33
CA PHE A 54 -30.01 -21.92 -17.36
C PHE A 54 -29.99 -20.48 -17.92
N GLY A 55 -30.79 -19.61 -17.33
CA GLY A 55 -31.03 -18.26 -17.80
C GLY A 55 -29.85 -17.32 -17.55
N TYR A 56 -29.80 -16.21 -18.31
CA TYR A 56 -28.80 -15.16 -18.11
C TYR A 56 -28.79 -14.64 -16.65
N GLU A 57 -29.98 -14.36 -16.11
CA GLU A 57 -30.14 -13.86 -14.73
C GLU A 57 -29.82 -14.94 -13.68
N GLU A 58 -30.14 -16.20 -13.96
CA GLU A 58 -29.79 -17.33 -13.09
C GLU A 58 -28.27 -17.51 -13.01
N TYR A 59 -27.56 -17.32 -14.13
CA TYR A 59 -26.11 -17.33 -14.18
C TYR A 59 -25.47 -16.15 -13.45
N ASP A 60 -25.93 -14.92 -13.70
CA ASP A 60 -25.44 -13.74 -12.96
C ASP A 60 -25.68 -13.91 -11.44
N ASN A 61 -26.87 -14.37 -11.03
CA ASN A 61 -27.18 -14.61 -9.62
C ASN A 61 -26.30 -15.71 -8.99
N ALA A 62 -26.07 -16.83 -9.67
CA ALA A 62 -25.16 -17.89 -9.20
C ALA A 62 -23.71 -17.39 -9.09
N LEU A 63 -23.25 -16.60 -10.07
CA LEU A 63 -21.92 -15.98 -10.07
C LEU A 63 -21.75 -14.98 -8.92
N TYR A 64 -22.75 -14.11 -8.69
CA TYR A 64 -22.74 -13.17 -7.56
C TYR A 64 -22.78 -13.89 -6.21
N LYS A 65 -23.58 -14.95 -6.06
CA LYS A 65 -23.62 -15.78 -4.84
C LYS A 65 -22.24 -16.37 -4.53
N VAL A 66 -21.64 -17.11 -5.48
CA VAL A 66 -20.32 -17.73 -5.34
C VAL A 66 -19.23 -16.71 -4.96
N ILE A 67 -19.28 -15.51 -5.53
CA ILE A 67 -18.31 -14.44 -5.22
C ILE A 67 -18.60 -13.79 -3.86
N SER A 68 -19.86 -13.63 -3.46
CA SER A 68 -20.24 -13.09 -2.16
C SER A 68 -19.84 -14.04 -1.02
N ASP A 69 -20.18 -15.33 -1.16
CA ASP A 69 -19.79 -16.38 -0.23
C ASP A 69 -18.26 -16.46 -0.09
N HIS A 70 -17.53 -16.45 -1.21
CA HIS A 70 -16.06 -16.46 -1.17
C HIS A 70 -15.47 -15.20 -0.49
N LYS A 71 -16.00 -14.00 -0.78
CA LYS A 71 -15.58 -12.75 -0.13
C LYS A 71 -15.89 -12.73 1.37
N ALA A 72 -16.94 -13.39 1.82
CA ALA A 72 -17.28 -13.55 3.23
C ALA A 72 -16.39 -14.57 3.97
N GLY A 73 -15.52 -15.29 3.26
CA GLY A 73 -14.71 -16.37 3.82
C GLY A 73 -15.46 -17.70 3.99
N ASN A 74 -16.65 -17.85 3.39
CA ASN A 74 -17.39 -19.10 3.41
C ASN A 74 -16.67 -20.16 2.56
N ASN A 75 -16.75 -21.43 2.98
CA ASN A 75 -16.33 -22.57 2.17
C ASN A 75 -17.33 -22.78 1.02
N VAL A 76 -17.08 -22.15 -0.13
CA VAL A 76 -17.83 -22.40 -1.36
C VAL A 76 -17.47 -23.79 -1.90
N ASP A 77 -18.46 -24.56 -2.35
CA ASP A 77 -18.23 -25.89 -2.92
C ASP A 77 -17.45 -25.78 -4.23
N LYS A 78 -16.42 -26.63 -4.38
CA LYS A 78 -15.66 -26.79 -5.62
C LYS A 78 -16.57 -27.26 -6.77
N ALA A 79 -17.64 -28.01 -6.49
CA ALA A 79 -18.62 -28.38 -7.50
C ALA A 79 -19.45 -27.18 -7.98
N GLU A 80 -19.91 -26.31 -7.08
CA GLU A 80 -20.64 -25.07 -7.42
C GLU A 80 -19.74 -24.13 -8.25
N ILE A 81 -18.50 -23.92 -7.82
CA ILE A 81 -17.47 -23.17 -8.55
C ILE A 81 -17.23 -23.78 -9.95
N GLN A 82 -17.05 -25.10 -10.05
CA GLN A 82 -16.78 -25.77 -11.33
C GLN A 82 -18.00 -25.76 -12.26
N GLN A 83 -19.23 -25.77 -11.73
CA GLN A 83 -20.44 -25.57 -12.54
C GLN A 83 -20.49 -24.16 -13.12
N VAL A 84 -20.26 -23.12 -12.31
CA VAL A 84 -20.18 -21.73 -12.79
C VAL A 84 -19.10 -21.57 -13.86
N PHE A 85 -17.91 -22.16 -13.69
CA PHE A 85 -16.89 -22.19 -14.74
C PHE A 85 -17.31 -22.95 -16.00
N ASN A 86 -17.85 -24.16 -15.86
CA ASN A 86 -18.25 -24.98 -16.99
C ASN A 86 -19.42 -24.36 -17.75
N HIS A 87 -20.23 -23.52 -17.11
CA HIS A 87 -21.26 -22.72 -17.78
C HIS A 87 -20.63 -21.48 -18.44
N GLY A 88 -19.87 -20.66 -17.72
CA GLY A 88 -19.17 -19.48 -18.24
C GLY A 88 -18.25 -19.78 -19.43
N LYS A 89 -17.48 -20.89 -19.39
CA LYS A 89 -16.65 -21.33 -20.52
C LYS A 89 -17.47 -21.71 -21.74
N ARG A 90 -18.63 -22.38 -21.57
CA ARG A 90 -19.57 -22.68 -22.68
C ARG A 90 -20.19 -21.41 -23.25
N LEU A 91 -20.59 -20.46 -22.40
CA LEU A 91 -21.14 -19.17 -22.81
C LEU A 91 -20.15 -18.37 -23.68
N ILE A 92 -18.86 -18.40 -23.34
CA ILE A 92 -17.78 -17.74 -24.09
C ILE A 92 -17.47 -18.50 -25.38
N MET A 93 -17.19 -19.80 -25.31
CA MET A 93 -16.71 -20.58 -26.46
C MET A 93 -17.77 -20.84 -27.54
N ASN A 94 -19.05 -20.90 -27.18
CA ASN A 94 -20.11 -21.20 -28.15
C ASN A 94 -20.55 -20.00 -29.00
N GLY A 95 -20.07 -18.78 -28.71
CA GLY A 95 -20.47 -17.56 -29.43
C GLY A 95 -21.97 -17.18 -29.29
N THR A 96 -22.73 -17.90 -28.46
CA THR A 96 -24.15 -17.66 -28.20
C THR A 96 -24.42 -16.41 -27.36
N PHE A 97 -23.39 -15.86 -26.72
CA PHE A 97 -23.43 -14.53 -26.12
C PHE A 97 -23.21 -13.45 -27.18
N LEU A 98 -23.80 -12.26 -26.99
CA LEU A 98 -23.73 -11.13 -27.93
C LEU A 98 -22.36 -10.40 -27.98
N TRP A 99 -21.25 -11.14 -27.86
CA TRP A 99 -19.88 -10.61 -27.73
C TRP A 99 -19.26 -10.17 -29.06
N ASN A 100 -19.98 -10.35 -30.18
CA ASN A 100 -19.66 -9.74 -31.48
C ASN A 100 -19.64 -8.20 -31.46
N LYS A 101 -20.09 -7.54 -30.37
CA LYS A 101 -19.83 -6.13 -30.07
C LYS A 101 -19.55 -5.92 -28.58
N PRO A 102 -18.45 -5.23 -28.18
CA PRO A 102 -18.15 -4.92 -26.78
C PRO A 102 -19.20 -4.08 -26.04
N SER A 103 -20.15 -3.47 -26.76
CA SER A 103 -21.27 -2.69 -26.21
C SER A 103 -22.33 -3.53 -25.48
N ASN A 104 -22.38 -4.85 -25.73
CA ASN A 104 -23.49 -5.71 -25.31
C ASN A 104 -23.15 -6.65 -24.15
N CYS A 105 -21.99 -6.49 -23.51
CA CYS A 105 -21.54 -7.39 -22.44
C CYS A 105 -21.65 -6.74 -21.05
N ASN A 106 -22.17 -7.48 -20.07
CA ASN A 106 -22.25 -7.02 -18.69
C ASN A 106 -20.85 -6.96 -18.06
N VAL A 107 -20.30 -5.75 -17.97
CA VAL A 107 -18.97 -5.45 -17.44
C VAL A 107 -18.75 -6.05 -16.03
N PRO A 108 -19.66 -5.85 -15.05
CA PRO A 108 -19.65 -6.58 -13.78
C PRO A 108 -19.46 -8.10 -13.91
N THR A 109 -20.23 -8.78 -14.76
CA THR A 109 -20.14 -10.24 -15.00
C THR A 109 -18.76 -10.64 -15.53
N MET A 110 -18.18 -9.88 -16.45
CA MET A 110 -16.81 -10.14 -16.94
C MET A 110 -15.75 -9.98 -15.85
N ILE A 111 -15.86 -8.95 -15.00
CA ILE A 111 -14.90 -8.70 -13.91
C ILE A 111 -15.02 -9.79 -12.83
N ASN A 112 -16.25 -10.21 -12.51
CA ASN A 112 -16.56 -11.32 -11.64
C ASN A 112 -15.98 -12.65 -12.19
N LEU A 113 -16.18 -12.92 -13.47
CA LEU A 113 -15.59 -14.07 -14.17
C LEU A 113 -14.06 -14.05 -14.15
N LEU A 114 -13.44 -12.90 -14.43
CA LEU A 114 -11.99 -12.74 -14.41
C LEU A 114 -11.41 -12.96 -13.00
N TYR A 115 -12.09 -12.46 -11.97
CA TYR A 115 -11.73 -12.67 -10.56
C TYR A 115 -11.76 -14.16 -10.19
N LEU A 116 -12.86 -14.87 -10.49
CA LEU A 116 -12.92 -16.32 -10.26
C LEU A 116 -11.85 -17.05 -11.06
N CYS A 117 -11.68 -16.75 -12.36
CA CYS A 117 -10.70 -17.42 -13.21
C CYS A 117 -9.28 -17.36 -12.61
N ASN A 118 -8.88 -16.18 -12.16
CA ASN A 118 -7.61 -15.96 -11.47
C ASN A 118 -7.50 -16.66 -10.11
N ALA A 119 -8.60 -16.77 -9.35
CA ALA A 119 -8.59 -17.39 -8.02
C ALA A 119 -8.60 -18.93 -8.05
N TYR A 120 -9.20 -19.56 -9.07
CA TYR A 120 -9.54 -20.98 -9.03
C TYR A 120 -9.08 -21.85 -10.22
N THR A 121 -8.61 -21.26 -11.34
CA THR A 121 -8.16 -22.06 -12.49
C THR A 121 -6.82 -21.60 -13.08
N LYS A 122 -6.11 -22.54 -13.70
CA LYS A 122 -4.88 -22.31 -14.48
C LYS A 122 -5.13 -22.40 -16.00
N ASP A 123 -6.39 -22.29 -16.41
CA ASP A 123 -6.80 -22.22 -17.81
C ASP A 123 -6.40 -20.86 -18.41
N PHE A 124 -5.16 -20.80 -18.90
CA PHE A 124 -4.58 -19.60 -19.52
C PHE A 124 -5.35 -19.13 -20.75
N GLU A 125 -6.00 -20.03 -21.50
CA GLU A 125 -6.77 -19.68 -22.69
C GLU A 125 -8.04 -18.95 -22.30
N LEU A 126 -8.84 -19.53 -21.40
CA LEU A 126 -10.05 -18.90 -20.87
C LEU A 126 -9.74 -17.58 -20.18
N MET A 127 -8.66 -17.54 -19.37
CA MET A 127 -8.21 -16.32 -18.71
C MET A 127 -7.82 -15.24 -19.73
N THR A 128 -7.19 -15.62 -20.85
CA THR A 128 -6.82 -14.69 -21.94
C THR A 128 -8.05 -14.17 -22.70
N GLN A 129 -9.03 -15.03 -23.00
CA GLN A 129 -10.26 -14.64 -23.70
C GLN A 129 -11.07 -13.63 -22.87
N ILE A 130 -11.36 -13.93 -21.60
CA ILE A 130 -12.07 -12.99 -20.70
C ILE A 130 -11.28 -11.69 -20.55
N SER A 131 -9.97 -11.79 -20.37
CA SER A 131 -9.04 -10.66 -20.30
C SER A 131 -9.10 -9.73 -21.53
N LEU A 132 -9.29 -10.27 -22.74
CA LEU A 132 -9.44 -9.49 -23.97
C LEU A 132 -10.78 -8.74 -24.00
N HIS A 133 -11.88 -9.35 -23.59
CA HIS A 133 -13.18 -8.66 -23.57
C HIS A 133 -13.29 -7.61 -22.45
N VAL A 134 -12.69 -7.88 -21.28
CA VAL A 134 -12.47 -6.88 -20.22
C VAL A 134 -11.60 -5.72 -20.77
N PHE A 135 -10.56 -6.01 -21.55
CA PHE A 135 -9.73 -4.99 -22.20
C PHE A 135 -10.51 -4.17 -23.23
N GLU A 136 -11.36 -4.78 -24.05
CA GLU A 136 -12.22 -4.10 -25.03
C GLU A 136 -13.19 -3.13 -24.33
N ALA A 137 -13.98 -3.65 -23.37
CA ALA A 137 -14.99 -2.90 -22.63
C ALA A 137 -14.43 -1.84 -21.66
N MET A 138 -13.11 -1.81 -21.41
CA MET A 138 -12.45 -0.84 -20.54
C MET A 138 -12.83 0.63 -20.82
N ASN A 139 -13.16 0.98 -22.07
CA ASN A 139 -13.57 2.33 -22.44
C ASN A 139 -14.86 2.77 -21.72
N VAL A 140 -15.81 1.85 -21.50
CA VAL A 140 -17.09 2.12 -20.82
C VAL A 140 -17.08 1.82 -19.32
N MET A 141 -15.96 1.35 -18.75
CA MET A 141 -15.85 1.06 -17.32
C MET A 141 -15.89 2.33 -16.45
N THR A 142 -16.46 2.19 -15.24
CA THR A 142 -16.36 3.13 -14.13
C THR A 142 -15.03 2.99 -13.38
N LEU A 143 -14.67 3.96 -12.53
CA LEU A 143 -13.46 3.89 -11.71
C LEU A 143 -13.45 2.69 -10.75
N LYS A 144 -14.60 2.31 -10.16
CA LYS A 144 -14.71 1.13 -9.26
C LYS A 144 -14.52 -0.19 -9.99
N GLN A 145 -15.01 -0.28 -11.23
CA GLN A 145 -14.76 -1.42 -12.11
C GLN A 145 -13.27 -1.50 -12.48
N ILE A 146 -12.63 -0.36 -12.78
CA ILE A 146 -11.19 -0.27 -13.02
C ILE A 146 -10.38 -0.69 -11.78
N ALA A 147 -10.74 -0.23 -10.58
CA ALA A 147 -10.07 -0.61 -9.33
C ALA A 147 -10.23 -2.11 -9.02
N SER A 148 -11.41 -2.68 -9.26
CA SER A 148 -11.67 -4.12 -9.16
C SER A 148 -10.78 -4.93 -10.10
N VAL A 149 -10.61 -4.46 -11.34
CA VAL A 149 -9.70 -5.04 -12.34
C VAL A 149 -8.24 -4.92 -11.91
N CYS A 150 -7.80 -3.74 -11.43
CA CYS A 150 -6.46 -3.54 -10.88
C CYS A 150 -6.12 -4.56 -9.79
N ARG A 151 -7.07 -4.81 -8.87
CA ARG A 151 -6.94 -5.79 -7.79
C ARG A 151 -6.69 -7.22 -8.31
N ILE A 152 -7.36 -7.62 -9.41
CA ILE A 152 -7.16 -8.94 -10.02
C ILE A 152 -5.78 -9.05 -10.71
N MET A 153 -5.35 -8.00 -11.43
CA MET A 153 -4.05 -7.96 -12.11
C MET A 153 -2.84 -8.11 -11.18
N LEU A 154 -2.99 -7.67 -9.92
CA LEU A 154 -1.94 -7.83 -8.90
C LEU A 154 -1.66 -9.31 -8.61
N THR A 155 -2.71 -10.13 -8.58
CA THR A 155 -2.61 -11.57 -8.27
C THR A 155 -2.27 -12.47 -9.47
N GLN A 156 -2.59 -12.05 -10.70
CA GLN A 156 -2.25 -12.80 -11.92
C GLN A 156 -0.73 -12.88 -12.14
N GLN A 157 -0.20 -14.03 -12.54
CA GLN A 157 1.25 -14.20 -12.76
C GLN A 157 1.74 -13.76 -14.15
N ASP A 158 0.89 -13.76 -15.19
CA ASP A 158 1.31 -13.50 -16.59
C ASP A 158 1.81 -12.06 -16.83
N LEU A 159 3.05 -11.95 -17.30
CA LEU A 159 3.72 -10.69 -17.65
C LEU A 159 3.27 -10.11 -19.00
N PHE A 160 2.83 -10.93 -19.96
CA PHE A 160 2.46 -10.46 -21.30
C PHE A 160 1.13 -9.71 -21.28
N PHE A 161 0.09 -10.32 -20.69
CA PHE A 161 -1.19 -9.66 -20.45
C PHE A 161 -1.02 -8.36 -19.67
N ARG A 162 -0.26 -8.41 -18.56
CA ARG A 162 0.07 -7.25 -17.73
C ARG A 162 0.62 -6.06 -18.53
N LYS A 163 1.39 -6.27 -19.61
CA LYS A 163 1.96 -5.16 -20.41
C LYS A 163 0.93 -4.50 -21.33
N LYS A 164 0.23 -5.26 -22.19
CA LYS A 164 -0.76 -4.68 -23.12
C LYS A 164 -1.91 -4.02 -22.36
N PHE A 165 -2.40 -4.68 -21.31
CA PHE A 165 -3.54 -4.21 -20.54
C PHE A 165 -3.24 -2.92 -19.78
N ARG A 166 -2.07 -2.86 -19.12
CA ARG A 166 -1.57 -1.66 -18.42
C ARG A 166 -1.56 -0.42 -19.31
N ASN A 167 -1.17 -0.53 -20.58
CA ASN A 167 -1.15 0.63 -21.48
C ASN A 167 -2.54 1.24 -21.69
N LYS A 168 -3.58 0.41 -21.92
CA LYS A 168 -4.96 0.91 -22.06
C LYS A 168 -5.55 1.38 -20.71
N LEU A 169 -5.17 0.72 -19.62
CA LEU A 169 -5.53 1.09 -18.25
C LEU A 169 -4.99 2.49 -17.88
N THR A 170 -3.72 2.76 -18.19
CA THR A 170 -3.09 4.08 -18.08
C THR A 170 -3.89 5.10 -18.89
N GLN A 171 -4.14 4.82 -20.18
CA GLN A 171 -4.91 5.74 -21.04
C GLN A 171 -6.31 6.03 -20.49
N LYS A 172 -7.05 5.02 -20.02
CA LYS A 172 -8.39 5.20 -19.42
C LYS A 172 -8.35 6.04 -18.14
N VAL A 173 -7.37 5.85 -17.26
CA VAL A 173 -7.25 6.63 -16.02
C VAL A 173 -6.79 8.07 -16.29
N LEU A 174 -5.88 8.28 -17.25
CA LEU A 174 -5.50 9.63 -17.73
C LEU A 174 -6.72 10.39 -18.28
N HIS A 175 -7.52 9.74 -19.13
CA HIS A 175 -8.74 10.28 -19.73
C HIS A 175 -9.97 10.27 -18.81
N THR A 176 -9.84 9.88 -17.54
CA THR A 176 -10.96 9.99 -16.58
C THR A 176 -10.91 11.35 -15.88
N ASP A 177 -12.03 12.07 -15.89
CA ASP A 177 -12.22 13.37 -15.24
C ASP A 177 -12.33 13.26 -13.71
N ILE A 178 -11.20 12.94 -13.09
CA ILE A 178 -11.01 13.06 -11.65
C ILE A 178 -10.86 14.55 -11.32
N LYS A 179 -11.94 15.19 -10.89
CA LYS A 179 -11.89 16.53 -10.31
C LYS A 179 -11.30 16.46 -8.89
N SER A 180 -10.50 17.47 -8.52
CA SER A 180 -10.01 17.61 -7.15
C SER A 180 -11.16 17.86 -6.19
N ILE A 181 -11.26 17.04 -5.15
CA ILE A 181 -12.28 17.20 -4.11
C ILE A 181 -11.82 18.23 -3.08
N ASP A 182 -12.70 19.18 -2.79
CA ASP A 182 -12.62 20.03 -1.60
C ASP A 182 -13.24 19.33 -0.39
N ALA A 183 -12.72 19.60 0.81
CA ALA A 183 -13.12 18.94 2.06
C ALA A 183 -14.60 19.18 2.45
N SER A 184 -15.30 20.11 1.81
CA SER A 184 -16.74 20.35 2.01
C SER A 184 -17.67 19.40 1.23
N ARG A 185 -17.17 18.66 0.23
CA ARG A 185 -17.98 17.80 -0.64
C ARG A 185 -18.37 16.49 0.07
N LYS A 186 -19.65 16.10 -0.05
CA LYS A 186 -20.14 14.77 0.35
C LYS A 186 -19.63 13.66 -0.58
N PRO A 187 -19.38 12.44 -0.07
CA PRO A 187 -19.06 11.27 -0.88
C PRO A 187 -20.17 10.94 -1.88
N THR A 188 -19.81 10.32 -3.00
CA THR A 188 -20.73 9.87 -4.05
C THR A 188 -20.37 8.46 -4.51
N ASP A 189 -21.29 7.75 -5.16
CA ASP A 189 -21.07 6.37 -5.63
C ASP A 189 -19.93 6.23 -6.66
N TYR A 190 -19.50 7.33 -7.27
CA TYR A 190 -18.38 7.40 -8.21
C TYR A 190 -17.00 7.54 -7.55
N ASP A 191 -16.94 7.97 -6.29
CA ASP A 191 -15.69 8.13 -5.56
C ASP A 191 -15.18 6.76 -5.07
N LEU A 192 -13.88 6.53 -5.18
CA LEU A 192 -13.24 5.29 -4.74
C LEU A 192 -13.12 5.24 -3.21
N THR A 193 -13.25 4.04 -2.65
CA THR A 193 -12.73 3.73 -1.31
C THR A 193 -11.20 3.83 -1.29
N PHE A 194 -10.61 3.91 -0.10
CA PHE A 194 -9.16 3.91 0.05
C PHE A 194 -8.53 2.60 -0.44
N GLU A 195 -9.16 1.43 -0.17
CA GLU A 195 -8.69 0.14 -0.70
C GLU A 195 -8.69 0.13 -2.25
N GLU A 196 -9.75 0.65 -2.88
CA GLU A 196 -9.83 0.76 -4.34
C GLU A 196 -8.74 1.68 -4.91
N ALA A 197 -8.51 2.85 -4.29
CA ALA A 197 -7.47 3.78 -4.72
C ALA A 197 -6.06 3.19 -4.55
N VAL A 198 -5.80 2.48 -3.45
CA VAL A 198 -4.54 1.76 -3.21
C VAL A 198 -4.35 0.58 -4.17
N ASN A 199 -5.41 -0.15 -4.51
CA ASN A 199 -5.36 -1.21 -5.53
C ASN A 199 -4.99 -0.65 -6.92
N VAL A 200 -5.51 0.53 -7.29
CA VAL A 200 -5.10 1.25 -8.51
C VAL A 200 -3.62 1.68 -8.44
N MET A 201 -3.19 2.29 -7.33
CA MET A 201 -1.80 2.68 -7.08
C MET A 201 -0.84 1.49 -7.20
N ARG A 202 -1.16 0.36 -6.56
CA ARG A 202 -0.40 -0.89 -6.61
C ARG A 202 -0.26 -1.42 -8.04
N ALA A 203 -1.34 -1.46 -8.82
CA ALA A 203 -1.33 -1.97 -10.20
C ALA A 203 -0.41 -1.14 -11.13
N PHE A 204 -0.34 0.18 -10.90
CA PHE A 204 0.56 1.07 -11.63
C PHE A 204 1.98 1.18 -11.05
N ARG A 205 2.28 0.64 -9.86
CA ARG A 205 3.62 0.73 -9.20
C ARG A 205 4.81 0.42 -10.13
N ASN A 206 4.65 -0.54 -11.02
CA ASN A 206 5.69 -0.97 -11.97
C ASN A 206 5.59 -0.30 -13.36
N VAL A 207 4.88 0.83 -13.47
CA VAL A 207 4.96 1.77 -14.61
C VAL A 207 6.19 2.67 -14.40
N ILE A 208 6.97 2.84 -15.47
CA ILE A 208 8.19 3.64 -15.49
C ILE A 208 7.87 5.05 -16.03
N HIS A 209 8.21 6.08 -15.25
CA HIS A 209 8.28 7.51 -15.61
C HIS A 209 7.10 8.17 -16.37
N ASP A 210 5.88 7.65 -16.27
CA ASP A 210 4.68 8.43 -16.59
C ASP A 210 4.31 9.33 -15.40
N TYR A 211 4.69 10.61 -15.45
CA TYR A 211 4.37 11.57 -14.38
C TYR A 211 2.86 11.88 -14.30
N GLN A 212 2.12 11.78 -15.41
CA GLN A 212 0.70 12.12 -15.46
C GLN A 212 -0.16 11.05 -14.77
N ILE A 213 0.17 9.76 -14.93
CA ILE A 213 -0.55 8.71 -14.19
C ILE A 213 -0.31 8.82 -12.68
N TRP A 214 0.87 9.25 -12.24
CA TRP A 214 1.16 9.42 -10.81
C TRP A 214 0.45 10.63 -10.19
N LEU A 215 0.27 11.73 -10.93
CA LEU A 215 -0.63 12.81 -10.52
C LEU A 215 -2.10 12.35 -10.41
N LYS A 216 -2.58 11.53 -11.36
CA LYS A 216 -3.95 10.98 -11.31
C LYS A 216 -4.13 9.99 -10.14
N VAL A 217 -3.14 9.14 -9.86
CA VAL A 217 -3.13 8.19 -8.74
C VAL A 217 -3.09 8.91 -7.40
N ASP A 218 -2.23 9.92 -7.24
CA ASP A 218 -2.19 10.78 -6.05
C ASP A 218 -3.55 11.47 -5.82
N LEU A 219 -4.19 11.96 -6.89
CA LEU A 219 -5.51 12.58 -6.78
C LEU A 219 -6.61 11.59 -6.38
N LEU A 220 -6.55 10.32 -6.82
CA LEU A 220 -7.46 9.26 -6.33
C LEU A 220 -7.24 8.98 -4.85
N ILE A 221 -5.98 8.87 -4.41
CA ILE A 221 -5.61 8.64 -3.01
C ILE A 221 -6.07 9.83 -2.13
N LYS A 222 -5.80 11.07 -2.54
CA LYS A 222 -6.27 12.29 -1.85
C LYS A 222 -7.79 12.36 -1.79
N ASN A 223 -8.48 12.07 -2.89
CA ASN A 223 -9.95 12.08 -2.91
C ASN A 223 -10.50 11.02 -1.92
N ALA A 224 -9.96 9.80 -1.92
CA ALA A 224 -10.35 8.76 -0.96
C ALA A 224 -10.08 9.15 0.50
N PHE A 225 -8.96 9.84 0.80
CA PHE A 225 -8.70 10.42 2.13
C PHE A 225 -9.77 11.42 2.58
N MET A 226 -10.39 12.15 1.66
CA MET A 226 -11.45 13.14 1.97
C MET A 226 -12.84 12.51 2.04
N THR A 227 -13.12 11.43 1.29
CA THR A 227 -14.48 10.91 1.10
C THR A 227 -14.76 9.52 1.66
N ASP A 228 -13.77 8.66 1.92
CA ASP A 228 -14.03 7.33 2.47
C ASP A 228 -14.17 7.39 4.00
N PRO A 229 -15.37 7.16 4.59
CA PRO A 229 -15.53 7.16 6.04
C PRO A 229 -14.69 6.07 6.74
N ASN A 230 -14.27 5.04 6.01
CA ASN A 230 -13.46 3.93 6.52
C ASN A 230 -11.95 4.21 6.46
N VAL A 231 -11.48 5.35 5.94
CA VAL A 231 -10.03 5.62 5.82
C VAL A 231 -9.31 5.63 7.18
N LYS A 232 -10.03 5.93 8.27
CA LYS A 232 -9.53 5.82 9.65
C LYS A 232 -9.24 4.38 10.10
N ASN A 233 -9.80 3.39 9.40
CA ASN A 233 -9.58 1.96 9.62
C ASN A 233 -8.51 1.39 8.66
N MET A 234 -7.71 2.26 8.01
CA MET A 234 -6.61 1.86 7.13
C MET A 234 -5.66 0.91 7.84
N SER A 235 -5.33 -0.21 7.18
CA SER A 235 -4.35 -1.14 7.73
C SER A 235 -2.94 -0.51 7.73
N LYS A 236 -2.15 -0.87 8.75
CA LYS A 236 -0.73 -0.48 8.84
C LYS A 236 0.05 -0.88 7.59
N ASP A 237 -0.29 -1.99 6.94
CA ASP A 237 0.37 -2.44 5.71
C ASP A 237 -0.06 -1.64 4.47
N ASP A 238 -1.33 -1.21 4.37
CA ASP A 238 -1.77 -0.30 3.30
C ASP A 238 -1.16 1.10 3.44
N LEU A 239 -1.07 1.62 4.68
CA LEU A 239 -0.38 2.88 4.98
C LEU A 239 1.08 2.81 4.54
N MET A 240 1.80 1.79 4.99
CA MET A 240 3.23 1.62 4.68
C MET A 240 3.47 1.39 3.19
N ASP A 241 2.62 0.61 2.51
CA ASP A 241 2.74 0.39 1.06
C ASP A 241 2.44 1.66 0.25
N THR A 242 1.53 2.53 0.74
CA THR A 242 1.23 3.84 0.15
C THR A 242 2.40 4.81 0.33
N ILE A 243 2.93 4.96 1.55
CA ILE A 243 4.13 5.76 1.85
C ILE A 243 5.29 5.31 0.95
N ASN A 244 5.59 4.01 0.93
CA ASN A 244 6.70 3.46 0.15
C ASN A 244 6.51 3.67 -1.37
N THR A 245 5.27 3.55 -1.88
CA THR A 245 4.98 3.71 -3.32
C THR A 245 5.04 5.16 -3.77
N LEU A 246 4.38 6.07 -3.08
CA LEU A 246 4.37 7.49 -3.45
C LEU A 246 5.77 8.11 -3.31
N ALA A 247 6.55 7.68 -2.31
CA ALA A 247 7.95 8.07 -2.17
C ALA A 247 8.86 7.57 -3.31
N TYR A 248 8.71 6.29 -3.72
CA TYR A 248 9.44 5.72 -4.87
C TYR A 248 9.03 6.35 -6.22
N LYS A 249 7.90 7.05 -6.26
CA LYS A 249 7.41 7.77 -7.44
C LYS A 249 7.55 9.29 -7.33
N GLU A 250 8.26 9.76 -6.32
CA GLU A 250 8.60 11.17 -6.08
C GLU A 250 7.37 12.10 -6.05
N VAL A 251 6.20 11.55 -5.68
CA VAL A 251 4.95 12.31 -5.53
C VAL A 251 5.08 13.25 -4.34
N GLN A 252 4.85 14.56 -4.56
CA GLN A 252 5.12 15.63 -3.60
C GLN A 252 3.86 16.43 -3.21
N ASN A 253 2.68 15.81 -3.24
CA ASN A 253 1.44 16.45 -2.80
C ASN A 253 1.43 16.63 -1.27
N ILE A 254 1.37 17.89 -0.84
CA ILE A 254 1.44 18.30 0.57
C ILE A 254 0.30 17.66 1.38
N ASP A 255 -0.92 17.68 0.85
CA ASP A 255 -2.11 17.21 1.57
C ASP A 255 -2.03 15.69 1.77
N THR A 256 -1.69 14.95 0.70
CA THR A 256 -1.49 13.49 0.74
C THR A 256 -0.45 13.10 1.78
N TRP A 257 0.70 13.79 1.80
CA TRP A 257 1.75 13.54 2.80
C TRP A 257 1.33 13.93 4.22
N GLN A 258 0.53 14.99 4.40
CA GLN A 258 -0.01 15.37 5.71
C GLN A 258 -0.97 14.31 6.27
N PHE A 259 -1.84 13.73 5.43
CA PHE A 259 -2.69 12.60 5.84
C PHE A 259 -1.88 11.35 6.18
N LEU A 260 -0.92 10.96 5.34
CA LEU A 260 -0.07 9.78 5.56
C LEU A 260 0.78 9.90 6.83
N THR A 261 1.37 11.07 7.07
CA THR A 261 2.18 11.31 8.28
C THR A 261 1.33 11.43 9.54
N THR A 262 0.07 11.88 9.45
CA THR A 262 -0.88 11.82 10.58
C THR A 262 -1.21 10.37 10.95
N HIS A 263 -1.60 9.52 10.00
CA HIS A 263 -1.91 8.10 10.27
C HIS A 263 -0.65 7.31 10.72
N LEU A 264 0.55 7.72 10.29
CA LEU A 264 1.81 7.14 10.78
C LEU A 264 2.04 7.44 12.27
N VAL A 265 1.70 8.65 12.73
CA VAL A 265 1.72 9.00 14.17
C VAL A 265 0.67 8.22 14.94
N GLU A 266 -0.52 8.02 14.38
CA GLU A 266 -1.56 7.16 14.98
C GLU A 266 -1.08 5.70 15.10
N CYS A 267 -0.39 5.16 14.09
CA CYS A 267 0.22 3.83 14.16
C CYS A 267 1.33 3.72 15.22
N MET A 268 2.16 4.76 15.42
CA MET A 268 3.11 4.81 16.53
C MET A 268 2.37 4.87 17.89
N MET A 269 1.31 5.67 18.01
CA MET A 269 0.53 5.80 19.25
C MET A 269 -0.36 4.59 19.61
N ALA A 270 -0.61 3.72 18.63
CA ALA A 270 -1.25 2.41 18.77
C ALA A 270 -0.24 1.25 18.84
N ASP A 271 1.06 1.56 18.84
CA ASP A 271 2.20 0.64 18.93
C ASP A 271 2.30 -0.45 17.83
N THR A 272 1.80 -0.16 16.62
CA THR A 272 1.69 -1.15 15.53
C THR A 272 2.91 -1.24 14.62
N LEU A 273 3.91 -0.36 14.77
CA LEU A 273 5.08 -0.31 13.90
C LEU A 273 6.26 -1.12 14.45
N ASN A 274 6.79 -2.01 13.63
CA ASN A 274 8.08 -2.68 13.90
C ASN A 274 9.26 -1.86 13.34
N LEU A 275 10.48 -2.29 13.64
CA LEU A 275 11.72 -1.66 13.17
C LEU A 275 11.87 -1.61 11.64
N HIS A 276 11.38 -2.62 10.90
CA HIS A 276 11.34 -2.58 9.42
C HIS A 276 10.49 -1.40 8.95
N ASP A 277 9.29 -1.24 9.50
CA ASP A 277 8.31 -0.25 9.07
C ASP A 277 8.76 1.16 9.45
N LEU A 278 9.32 1.33 10.64
CA LEU A 278 9.93 2.58 11.11
C LEU A 278 11.07 3.06 10.19
N MET A 279 12.02 2.19 9.86
CA MET A 279 13.10 2.50 8.90
C MET A 279 12.55 2.80 7.49
N SER A 280 11.52 2.07 7.06
CA SER A 280 10.88 2.27 5.76
C SER A 280 10.27 3.66 5.64
N ALA A 281 9.41 4.03 6.60
CA ALA A 281 8.73 5.32 6.60
C ALA A 281 9.74 6.46 6.60
N CYS A 282 10.75 6.40 7.48
CA CYS A 282 11.80 7.41 7.58
C CYS A 282 12.56 7.62 6.26
N ILE A 283 12.99 6.55 5.59
CA ILE A 283 13.73 6.64 4.32
C ILE A 283 12.83 7.17 3.19
N SER A 284 11.56 6.74 3.13
CA SER A 284 10.59 7.18 2.12
C SER A 284 10.17 8.64 2.28
N ILE A 285 9.92 9.10 3.51
CA ILE A 285 9.58 10.51 3.79
C ILE A 285 10.79 11.41 3.50
N LYS A 286 12.03 10.90 3.70
CA LYS A 286 13.25 11.61 3.33
C LYS A 286 13.46 11.70 1.81
N SER A 287 13.07 10.72 1.00
CA SER A 287 13.27 10.78 -0.46
C SER A 287 12.42 11.86 -1.13
N VAL A 288 11.18 12.08 -0.67
CA VAL A 288 10.33 13.20 -1.12
C VAL A 288 10.67 14.56 -0.48
N SER A 289 11.76 14.64 0.29
CA SER A 289 12.23 15.86 0.96
C SER A 289 11.21 16.51 1.90
N VAL A 290 10.33 15.72 2.53
CA VAL A 290 9.37 16.20 3.52
C VAL A 290 10.11 16.61 4.80
N LYS A 291 10.25 17.92 5.00
CA LYS A 291 10.91 18.52 6.16
C LYS A 291 9.91 18.89 7.27
N SER A 292 9.77 18.01 8.24
CA SER A 292 9.19 18.30 9.57
C SER A 292 10.10 17.67 10.63
N PRO A 293 11.00 18.44 11.26
CA PRO A 293 11.87 17.93 12.32
C PRO A 293 11.09 17.24 13.45
N GLU A 294 9.88 17.73 13.76
CA GLU A 294 9.00 17.18 14.80
C GLU A 294 8.53 15.75 14.46
N LEU A 295 8.35 15.42 13.17
CA LEU A 295 8.04 14.06 12.74
C LEU A 295 9.24 13.13 12.95
N TYR A 296 10.45 13.59 12.63
CA TYR A 296 11.67 12.80 12.87
C TYR A 296 12.01 12.70 14.37
N GLU A 297 11.68 13.72 15.18
CA GLU A 297 11.71 13.67 16.64
C GLU A 297 10.78 12.56 17.17
N MET A 298 9.54 12.48 16.67
CA MET A 298 8.61 11.40 17.04
C MET A 298 9.07 10.01 16.56
N LEU A 299 9.66 9.90 15.36
CA LEU A 299 10.21 8.62 14.86
C LEU A 299 11.38 8.13 15.73
N VAL A 300 12.25 9.03 16.21
CA VAL A 300 13.34 8.70 17.16
C VAL A 300 12.82 8.44 18.57
N GLY A 301 11.82 9.19 19.02
CA GLY A 301 11.10 8.94 20.27
C GLY A 301 10.48 7.55 20.29
N TYR A 302 9.83 7.14 19.19
CA TYR A 302 9.26 5.81 19.04
C TYR A 302 10.33 4.71 18.94
N PHE A 303 11.46 4.94 18.26
CA PHE A 303 12.61 4.02 18.28
C PHE A 303 13.08 3.75 19.72
N SER A 304 13.17 4.81 20.53
CA SER A 304 13.64 4.75 21.92
C SER A 304 12.60 4.10 22.84
N TYR A 305 11.32 4.44 22.68
CA TYR A 305 10.20 3.82 23.40
C TYR A 305 10.09 2.31 23.16
N LYS A 306 10.49 1.83 21.97
CA LYS A 306 10.54 0.41 21.64
C LYS A 306 11.81 -0.30 22.11
N GLU A 307 12.74 0.42 22.75
CA GLU A 307 14.01 -0.11 23.28
C GLU A 307 14.82 -0.89 22.22
N TYR A 308 14.72 -0.51 20.94
CA TYR A 308 15.43 -1.20 19.86
C TYR A 308 16.95 -1.11 20.06
N THR A 309 17.64 -2.24 20.00
CA THR A 309 19.07 -2.35 20.29
C THR A 309 19.93 -2.57 19.03
N VAL A 310 21.25 -2.66 19.22
CA VAL A 310 22.20 -3.04 18.16
C VAL A 310 21.87 -4.44 17.61
N GLU A 311 21.50 -5.38 18.47
CA GLU A 311 21.11 -6.73 18.08
C GLU A 311 19.87 -6.74 17.18
N ASP A 312 18.88 -5.87 17.40
CA ASP A 312 17.70 -5.75 16.54
C ASP A 312 18.05 -5.22 15.14
N LEU A 313 18.98 -4.28 15.07
CA LEU A 313 19.52 -3.79 13.80
C LEU A 313 20.34 -4.88 13.09
N LEU A 314 21.17 -5.65 13.80
CA LEU A 314 21.96 -6.74 13.22
C LEU A 314 21.07 -7.90 12.71
N LYS A 315 19.96 -8.22 13.39
CA LYS A 315 18.94 -9.19 12.91
C LYS A 315 18.40 -8.84 11.52
N TYR A 316 18.39 -7.56 11.14
CA TYR A 316 17.84 -7.07 9.89
C TYR A 316 18.74 -7.29 8.66
N LYS A 317 20.03 -7.61 8.85
CA LYS A 317 21.02 -8.01 7.82
C LYS A 317 21.21 -7.07 6.61
N ASN A 318 20.61 -5.87 6.61
CA ASN A 318 20.70 -4.91 5.50
C ASN A 318 21.39 -3.62 5.98
N THR A 319 22.71 -3.69 6.09
CA THR A 319 23.56 -2.61 6.62
C THR A 319 23.36 -1.30 5.86
N ALA A 320 23.25 -1.34 4.53
CA ALA A 320 22.99 -0.18 3.69
C ALA A 320 21.62 0.47 3.93
N ARG A 321 20.60 -0.26 4.40
CA ARG A 321 19.28 0.32 4.75
C ARG A 321 19.29 0.98 6.13
N ILE A 322 19.99 0.40 7.10
CA ILE A 322 20.15 0.98 8.45
C ILE A 322 20.93 2.30 8.36
N ILE A 323 22.03 2.33 7.61
CA ILE A 323 22.82 3.55 7.37
C ILE A 323 22.02 4.61 6.57
N LYS A 324 21.11 4.21 5.68
CA LYS A 324 20.14 5.13 5.06
C LYS A 324 19.08 5.66 6.04
N PHE A 325 18.65 4.87 7.02
CA PHE A 325 17.75 5.31 8.09
C PHE A 325 18.42 6.37 8.98
N PHE A 326 19.61 6.10 9.51
CA PHE A 326 20.39 7.06 10.31
C PHE A 326 20.65 8.39 9.58
N ASN A 327 21.08 8.32 8.32
CA ASN A 327 21.22 9.49 7.42
C ASN A 327 19.88 10.24 7.25
N SER A 328 18.75 9.52 7.22
CA SER A 328 17.43 10.13 7.07
C SER A 328 16.99 10.90 8.31
N ILE A 329 17.29 10.40 9.52
CA ILE A 329 17.18 11.18 10.76
C ILE A 329 18.09 12.41 10.69
N GLY A 330 19.39 12.25 10.42
CA GLY A 330 20.36 13.35 10.47
C GLY A 330 20.01 14.49 9.51
N THR A 331 19.79 14.19 8.23
CA THR A 331 19.51 15.20 7.19
C THR A 331 18.18 15.94 7.32
N MET A 332 17.21 15.40 8.08
CA MET A 332 15.85 15.97 8.17
C MET A 332 15.45 16.44 9.57
N HIS A 333 16.02 15.86 10.64
CA HIS A 333 15.92 16.39 11.99
C HIS A 333 16.97 17.48 12.24
N GLY A 334 18.22 17.30 11.78
CA GLY A 334 19.32 18.28 11.84
C GLY A 334 19.80 18.69 13.25
N SER A 335 19.16 18.18 14.31
CA SER A 335 19.40 18.60 15.70
C SER A 335 18.96 17.52 16.71
N CYS A 336 19.08 16.25 16.35
CA CYS A 336 18.70 15.15 17.24
C CYS A 336 19.68 15.04 18.41
N ASN A 337 19.15 15.06 19.63
CA ASN A 337 19.88 15.01 20.90
C ASN A 337 19.41 13.84 21.80
N ASN A 338 18.80 12.82 21.20
CA ASN A 338 18.37 11.62 21.91
C ASN A 338 19.57 10.67 22.09
N GLU A 339 20.22 10.74 23.26
CA GLU A 339 21.44 9.96 23.52
C GLU A 339 21.26 8.44 23.45
N TYR A 340 20.07 7.90 23.71
CA TYR A 340 19.79 6.47 23.51
C TYR A 340 19.95 6.10 22.02
N PHE A 341 19.26 6.83 21.14
CA PHE A 341 19.34 6.65 19.70
C PHE A 341 20.75 6.93 19.16
N LEU A 342 21.41 8.00 19.62
CA LEU A 342 22.78 8.32 19.20
C LEU A 342 23.77 7.23 19.63
N THR A 343 23.60 6.61 20.79
CA THR A 343 24.44 5.53 21.29
C THR A 343 24.23 4.24 20.49
N VAL A 344 22.99 3.78 20.32
CA VAL A 344 22.70 2.61 19.46
C VAL A 344 23.19 2.82 18.02
N MET A 345 23.18 4.07 17.52
CA MET A 345 23.74 4.44 16.22
C MET A 345 25.27 4.41 16.19
N ARG A 346 25.97 4.92 17.21
CA ARG A 346 27.44 4.80 17.37
C ARG A 346 27.83 3.32 17.39
N ASP A 347 27.25 2.56 18.31
CA ASP A 347 27.57 1.16 18.57
C ASP A 347 27.31 0.30 17.32
N TYR A 348 26.18 0.47 16.65
CA TYR A 348 25.88 -0.27 15.42
C TYR A 348 26.92 -0.01 14.31
N ILE A 349 27.38 1.24 14.15
CA ILE A 349 28.42 1.58 13.18
C ILE A 349 29.72 0.89 13.58
N SER A 350 30.16 1.01 14.84
CA SER A 350 31.37 0.35 15.36
C SER A 350 31.36 -1.17 15.14
N HIS A 351 30.23 -1.84 15.38
CA HIS A 351 30.09 -3.29 15.15
C HIS A 351 30.09 -3.69 13.68
N SER A 352 29.65 -2.81 12.77
CA SER A 352 29.37 -3.14 11.37
C SER A 352 30.38 -2.56 10.36
N ILE A 353 31.34 -1.75 10.82
CA ILE A 353 32.23 -0.92 9.98
C ILE A 353 33.06 -1.71 8.97
N ASN A 354 33.42 -2.96 9.30
CA ASN A 354 34.17 -3.85 8.42
C ASN A 354 33.33 -4.29 7.21
N ASP A 355 32.01 -4.43 7.38
CA ASP A 355 31.07 -4.84 6.33
C ASP A 355 30.57 -3.66 5.47
N PHE A 356 31.05 -2.44 5.72
CA PHE A 356 30.58 -1.24 5.01
C PHE A 356 31.27 -1.08 3.66
N ASP A 357 30.45 -0.87 2.62
CA ASP A 357 30.95 -0.33 1.35
C ASP A 357 31.37 1.16 1.50
N ARG A 358 32.10 1.66 0.52
CA ARG A 358 32.59 3.04 0.46
C ARG A 358 31.48 4.11 0.51
N PHE A 359 30.26 3.80 0.07
CA PHE A 359 29.11 4.69 0.16
C PHE A 359 28.53 4.71 1.58
N GLN A 360 28.52 3.58 2.29
CA GLN A 360 28.14 3.48 3.70
C GLN A 360 29.14 4.17 4.63
N VAL A 361 30.45 4.00 4.41
CA VAL A 361 31.50 4.74 5.15
C VAL A 361 31.31 6.24 4.97
N LYS A 362 31.16 6.73 3.72
CA LYS A 362 30.91 8.15 3.44
C LYS A 362 29.68 8.68 4.19
N ILE A 363 28.55 7.96 4.13
CA ILE A 363 27.34 8.38 4.82
C ILE A 363 27.57 8.44 6.34
N SER A 364 28.30 7.49 6.90
CA SER A 364 28.60 7.44 8.34
C SER A 364 29.47 8.63 8.76
N MET A 365 30.47 9.01 7.95
CA MET A 365 31.24 10.25 8.14
C MET A 365 30.40 11.53 7.99
N ASP A 366 29.37 11.51 7.14
CA ASP A 366 28.44 12.64 7.01
C ASP A 366 27.54 12.81 8.25
N LEU A 367 27.32 11.78 9.09
CA LEU A 367 26.48 11.87 10.30
C LEU A 367 27.05 12.87 11.34
N PHE A 368 28.38 12.93 11.49
CA PHE A 368 29.08 13.90 12.34
C PHE A 368 28.82 15.37 11.94
N LYS A 369 28.29 15.62 10.74
CA LYS A 369 27.91 16.97 10.26
C LYS A 369 26.45 17.32 10.57
N PHE A 370 25.65 16.35 11.01
CA PHE A 370 24.21 16.50 11.24
C PHE A 370 23.80 16.35 12.71
N PHE A 371 24.66 15.79 13.56
CA PHE A 371 24.38 15.51 14.97
C PHE A 371 25.50 16.10 15.85
N VAL A 372 25.20 17.22 16.53
CA VAL A 372 26.18 17.94 17.37
C VAL A 372 26.64 17.10 18.57
N HIS A 373 25.82 16.17 19.06
CA HIS A 373 26.18 15.27 20.18
C HIS A 373 26.63 13.87 19.71
N PHE A 374 27.01 13.74 18.44
CA PHE A 374 27.61 12.52 17.88
C PHE A 374 29.15 12.59 17.85
N GLU A 375 29.75 13.44 18.69
CA GLU A 375 31.20 13.60 18.82
C GLU A 375 31.84 12.36 19.45
N ASP A 376 32.25 11.44 18.59
CA ASP A 376 33.07 10.27 18.90
C ASP A 376 34.30 10.29 17.98
N GLU A 377 35.40 10.89 18.46
CA GLU A 377 36.65 10.98 17.70
C GLU A 377 37.29 9.61 17.44
N HIS A 378 37.01 8.58 18.25
CA HIS A 378 37.52 7.24 18.01
C HIS A 378 36.81 6.60 16.81
N LEU A 379 35.48 6.59 16.81
CA LEU A 379 34.67 6.09 15.69
C LEU A 379 34.95 6.86 14.39
N LYS A 380 35.11 8.18 14.49
CA LYS A 380 35.48 9.07 13.38
C LYS A 380 36.85 8.73 12.78
N ASN A 381 37.83 8.37 13.61
CA ASN A 381 39.15 7.92 13.14
C ASN A 381 39.07 6.55 12.46
N ILE A 382 38.37 5.55 13.05
CA ILE A 382 38.19 4.23 12.39
C ILE A 382 37.47 4.39 11.05
N LEU A 383 36.49 5.29 10.93
CA LEU A 383 35.83 5.61 9.66
C LEU A 383 36.77 6.25 8.63
N ALA A 384 37.75 7.05 9.06
CA ALA A 384 38.74 7.66 8.18
C ALA A 384 39.83 6.65 7.73
N GLU A 385 40.23 5.73 8.62
CA GLU A 385 41.08 4.58 8.30
C GLU A 385 40.37 3.67 7.29
N ARG A 386 39.14 3.22 7.60
CA ARG A 386 38.32 2.37 6.72
C ARG A 386 37.97 3.04 5.39
N TRP A 387 37.84 4.37 5.35
CA TRP A 387 37.71 5.12 4.09
C TRP A 387 38.98 5.03 3.25
N THR A 388 40.15 5.11 3.87
CA THR A 388 41.46 5.01 3.20
C THR A 388 41.74 3.59 2.68
N GLU A 389 41.31 2.54 3.38
CA GLU A 389 41.40 1.14 2.91
C GLU A 389 40.58 0.84 1.64
N LEU A 390 39.60 1.69 1.29
CA LEU A 390 38.65 1.48 0.18
C LEU A 390 38.97 2.35 -1.06
N TYR A 391 40.22 2.78 -1.20
CA TYR A 391 40.73 3.67 -2.25
C TYR A 391 42.05 3.17 -2.86
#